data_AF-A0A0S8E7U6-F1
#
_entry.id   AF-A0A0S8E7U6-F1
#
_cell.length_a   1.000
_cell.length_b   1.000
_cell.length_c   1.000
_cell.angle_alpha   90.00
_cell.angle_beta   90.00
_cell.angle_gamma   90.00
#
_symmetry.space_group_name_H-M   'P 1'
#
loop_
_entity.id
_entity.type
_entity.pdbx_description
1 polymer ?
#
loop_
_entity_poly.entity_id
_entity_poly.type
_entity_poly.pdbx_seq_one_letter_code
_entity_poly.pdbx_strand_id
1 'polypeptide(L)'
;MWLWVKVEEDKRKKIHFDLIDRYTKIAMLQSDYPQVWTFLAWNLAWNLPVQWQSLERRYQWIRRAIEFLGEGHRKNPHSAHIAAEMGRIYSEKLGRSQEAEYYRRRVSEEFGRSVFLVAYEWYDLARRLNDRYNSLGRGLGKSVMYRQACHNLTYYAKEQTQEMYGAFAESVEARTAGRDADARKAFEVGCAKLDDAINAWNWAWRDWHDETVRFEKEEIMGLQLEIFRRFGSEAAETARQLQALRAHLTYENLPETFQEMTRPEFD
;
A
#
# COMPACT_ATOMS: atom_id res chain seq x y z
N MET A 1 22.13 26.33 3.30
CA MET A 1 21.45 26.87 4.50
C MET A 1 20.31 27.84 4.14
N TRP A 2 20.55 28.91 3.36
CA TRP A 2 19.53 29.94 3.07
C TRP A 2 18.26 29.44 2.36
N LEU A 3 18.36 28.51 1.40
CA LEU A 3 17.19 27.96 0.71
C LEU A 3 16.24 27.18 1.63
N TRP A 4 16.77 26.45 2.62
CA TRP A 4 15.96 25.71 3.60
C TRP A 4 15.17 26.63 4.53
N VAL A 5 15.80 27.70 5.02
CA VAL A 5 15.11 28.72 5.84
C VAL A 5 14.00 29.40 5.05
N LYS A 6 14.27 29.72 3.78
CA LYS A 6 13.27 30.35 2.90
C LYS A 6 12.09 29.43 2.62
N VAL A 7 12.34 28.13 2.38
CA VAL A 7 11.31 27.10 2.25
C VAL A 7 10.35 27.07 3.44
N GLU A 8 10.87 27.13 4.67
CA GLU A 8 10.03 27.16 5.88
C GLU A 8 9.25 28.47 5.99
N GLU A 9 9.84 29.59 5.59
CA GLU A 9 9.11 30.87 5.52
C GLU A 9 7.99 30.86 4.48
N ASP A 10 8.17 30.23 3.32
CA ASP A 10 7.18 30.20 2.25
C ASP A 10 6.01 29.30 2.58
N LYS A 11 6.30 28.16 3.24
CA LYS A 11 5.28 27.32 3.87
C LYS A 11 4.42 28.14 4.82
N ARG A 12 5.03 29.02 5.63
CA ARG A 12 4.32 29.92 6.56
C ARG A 12 3.56 31.03 5.84
N LYS A 13 4.11 31.57 4.75
CA LYS A 13 3.53 32.67 3.95
C LYS A 13 2.49 32.22 2.92
N LYS A 14 2.21 30.93 2.80
CA LYS A 14 1.30 30.33 1.78
C LYS A 14 1.68 30.64 0.32
N ILE A 15 2.98 30.84 0.06
CA ILE A 15 3.48 31.08 -1.30
C ILE A 15 3.86 29.73 -1.91
N HIS A 16 2.86 29.06 -2.50
CA HIS A 16 2.97 27.64 -2.83
C HIS A 16 3.56 27.32 -4.21
N PHE A 17 3.36 28.20 -5.21
CA PHE A 17 3.89 27.98 -6.57
C PHE A 17 5.42 27.94 -6.57
N ASP A 18 6.02 28.88 -5.87
CA ASP A 18 7.47 28.94 -5.74
C ASP A 18 8.08 27.79 -4.92
N LEU A 19 7.30 27.11 -4.08
CA LEU A 19 7.82 26.10 -3.15
C LEU A 19 8.33 24.86 -3.90
N ILE A 20 7.60 24.42 -4.94
CA ILE A 20 8.03 23.32 -5.81
C ILE A 20 9.30 23.72 -6.55
N ASP A 21 9.33 24.91 -7.14
CA ASP A 21 10.51 25.38 -7.87
C ASP A 21 11.74 25.46 -6.96
N ARG A 22 11.56 25.86 -5.70
CA ARG A 22 12.63 25.85 -4.70
C ARG A 22 13.05 24.44 -4.32
N TYR A 23 12.12 23.51 -4.14
CA TYR A 23 12.43 22.11 -3.85
C TYR A 23 13.22 21.48 -4.99
N THR A 24 12.77 21.68 -6.23
CA THR A 24 13.46 21.24 -7.44
C THR A 24 14.86 21.83 -7.52
N LYS A 25 15.04 23.13 -7.26
CA LYS A 25 16.37 23.76 -7.23
C LYS A 25 17.28 23.17 -6.15
N ILE A 26 16.77 22.96 -4.93
CA ILE A 26 17.54 22.33 -3.84
C ILE A 26 17.96 20.90 -4.25
N ALA A 27 17.02 20.12 -4.79
CA ALA A 27 17.28 18.75 -5.22
C ALA A 27 18.29 18.69 -6.38
N MET A 28 18.21 19.61 -7.34
CA MET A 28 19.16 19.70 -8.44
C MET A 28 20.57 20.08 -7.98
N LEU A 29 20.71 20.90 -6.93
CA LEU A 29 22.02 21.24 -6.37
C LEU A 29 22.70 20.05 -5.67
N GLN A 30 21.92 19.02 -5.28
CA GLN A 30 22.40 17.83 -4.58
C GLN A 30 21.74 16.57 -5.17
N SER A 31 21.78 16.44 -6.50
CA SER A 31 21.01 15.43 -7.24
C SER A 31 21.33 13.99 -6.84
N ASP A 32 22.58 13.76 -6.46
CA ASP A 32 23.14 12.43 -6.19
C ASP A 32 22.97 12.01 -4.72
N TYR A 33 22.22 12.79 -3.93
CA TYR A 33 21.96 12.52 -2.52
C TYR A 33 20.50 12.12 -2.30
N PRO A 34 20.18 10.81 -2.27
CA PRO A 34 18.81 10.30 -2.14
C PRO A 34 18.00 10.91 -1.01
N GLN A 35 18.64 11.24 0.11
CA GLN A 35 18.00 11.78 1.31
C GLN A 35 17.39 13.16 1.06
N VAL A 36 17.92 13.96 0.13
CA VAL A 36 17.31 15.25 -0.23
C VAL A 36 15.98 15.00 -0.95
N TRP A 37 15.94 14.04 -1.87
CA TRP A 37 14.73 13.66 -2.57
C TRP A 37 13.67 13.11 -1.63
N THR A 38 14.03 12.16 -0.75
CA THR A 38 13.08 11.57 0.19
C THR A 38 12.56 12.60 1.19
N PHE A 39 13.43 13.48 1.73
CA PHE A 39 13.02 14.52 2.67
C PHE A 39 12.07 15.55 2.05
N LEU A 40 12.35 16.00 0.83
CA LEU A 40 11.50 16.99 0.15
C LEU A 40 10.18 16.36 -0.29
N ALA A 41 10.19 15.13 -0.81
CA ALA A 41 8.97 14.38 -1.13
C ALA A 41 8.09 14.18 0.11
N TRP A 42 8.70 13.81 1.25
CA TRP A 42 7.99 13.69 2.53
C TRP A 42 7.30 14.99 2.92
N ASN A 43 7.99 16.13 2.80
CA ASN A 43 7.38 17.42 3.09
C ASN A 43 6.20 17.74 2.16
N LEU A 44 6.30 17.41 0.87
CA LEU A 44 5.23 17.61 -0.12
C LEU A 44 4.02 16.70 0.12
N ALA A 45 4.22 15.48 0.61
CA ALA A 45 3.15 14.50 0.80
C ALA A 45 2.49 14.55 2.20
N TRP A 46 3.21 14.97 3.25
CA TRP A 46 2.66 15.01 4.62
C TRP A 46 2.40 16.43 5.12
N ASN A 47 3.40 17.30 5.07
CA ASN A 47 3.36 18.59 5.77
C ASN A 47 2.66 19.67 4.97
N LEU A 48 2.86 19.70 3.65
CA LEU A 48 2.24 20.71 2.81
C LEU A 48 0.71 20.50 2.71
N PRO A 49 0.19 19.29 2.42
CA PRO A 49 -1.24 19.09 2.17
C PRO A 49 -2.14 19.49 3.35
N VAL A 50 -1.65 19.43 4.59
CA VAL A 50 -2.40 19.78 5.81
C VAL A 50 -2.98 21.21 5.77
N GLN A 51 -2.39 22.09 4.96
CA GLN A 51 -2.83 23.49 4.83
C GLN A 51 -4.15 23.67 4.09
N TRP A 52 -4.63 22.65 3.37
CA TRP A 52 -5.90 22.69 2.65
C TRP A 52 -6.94 21.82 3.36
N GLN A 53 -8.20 22.28 3.35
CA GLN A 53 -9.33 21.45 3.82
C GLN A 53 -9.81 20.47 2.73
N SER A 54 -9.70 20.84 1.45
CA SER A 54 -10.13 20.01 0.32
C SER A 54 -9.21 18.79 0.14
N LEU A 55 -9.80 17.59 0.19
CA LEU A 55 -9.12 16.32 -0.08
C LEU A 55 -8.53 16.25 -1.49
N GLU A 56 -9.23 16.82 -2.47
CA GLU A 56 -8.75 16.91 -3.85
C GLU A 56 -7.45 17.72 -3.92
N ARG A 57 -7.41 18.91 -3.30
CA ARG A 57 -6.19 19.72 -3.25
C ARG A 57 -5.06 19.00 -2.51
N ARG A 58 -5.36 18.29 -1.40
CA ARG A 58 -4.37 17.46 -0.70
C ARG A 58 -3.77 16.40 -1.62
N TYR A 59 -4.63 15.70 -2.34
CA TYR A 59 -4.23 14.65 -3.28
C TYR A 59 -3.34 15.18 -4.41
N GLN A 60 -3.63 16.35 -4.96
CA GLN A 60 -2.80 16.98 -6.00
C GLN A 60 -1.38 17.32 -5.54
N TRP A 61 -1.16 17.55 -4.24
CA TRP A 61 0.17 17.73 -3.66
C TRP A 61 0.89 16.41 -3.43
N ILE A 62 0.17 15.37 -3.01
CA ILE A 62 0.73 14.02 -2.87
C ILE A 62 1.15 13.48 -4.24
N ARG A 63 0.36 13.69 -5.30
CA ARG A 63 0.75 13.34 -6.68
C ARG A 63 2.04 14.03 -7.12
N ARG A 64 2.18 15.33 -6.84
CA ARG A 64 3.42 16.07 -7.09
C ARG A 64 4.61 15.51 -6.31
N ALA A 65 4.41 15.05 -5.08
CA ALA A 65 5.46 14.39 -4.30
C ALA A 65 5.91 13.08 -4.95
N ILE A 66 4.97 12.29 -5.48
CA ILE A 66 5.23 11.04 -6.22
C ILE A 66 6.02 11.34 -7.50
N GLU A 67 5.59 12.33 -8.28
CA GLU A 67 6.30 12.77 -9.50
C GLU A 67 7.73 13.23 -9.19
N PHE A 68 7.88 14.06 -8.16
CA PHE A 68 9.17 14.56 -7.70
C PHE A 68 10.10 13.43 -7.23
N LEU A 69 9.58 12.48 -6.45
CA LEU A 69 10.36 11.34 -5.99
C LEU A 69 10.68 10.37 -7.14
N GLY A 70 9.83 10.29 -8.16
CA GLY A 70 10.07 9.55 -9.40
C GLY A 70 11.25 10.11 -10.21
N GLU A 71 11.39 11.44 -10.29
CA GLU A 71 12.63 12.07 -10.81
C GLU A 71 13.84 11.70 -9.94
N GLY A 72 13.70 11.78 -8.62
CA GLY A 72 14.74 11.37 -7.68
C GLY A 72 15.21 9.94 -7.92
N HIS A 73 14.28 9.00 -8.17
CA HIS A 73 14.59 7.62 -8.49
C HIS A 73 15.34 7.49 -9.83
N ARG A 74 14.93 8.24 -10.86
CA ARG A 74 15.64 8.26 -12.16
C ARG A 74 17.07 8.77 -12.04
N LYS A 75 17.32 9.74 -11.15
CA LYS A 75 18.68 10.23 -10.85
C LYS A 75 19.48 9.27 -9.97
N ASN A 76 18.81 8.52 -9.11
CA ASN A 76 19.42 7.62 -8.14
C ASN A 76 18.86 6.18 -8.29
N PRO A 77 19.08 5.51 -9.43
CA PRO A 77 18.41 4.25 -9.77
C PRO A 77 18.77 3.10 -8.82
N HIS A 78 19.90 3.20 -8.12
CA HIS A 78 20.37 2.18 -7.19
C HIS A 78 19.93 2.43 -5.74
N SER A 79 19.15 3.48 -5.47
CA SER A 79 18.75 3.84 -4.12
C SER A 79 17.53 3.05 -3.64
N ALA A 80 17.76 2.07 -2.76
CA ALA A 80 16.69 1.39 -2.03
C ALA A 80 15.92 2.36 -1.13
N HIS A 81 16.57 3.41 -0.61
CA HIS A 81 15.93 4.42 0.23
C HIS A 81 14.83 5.18 -0.53
N ILE A 82 15.08 5.62 -1.77
CA ILE A 82 14.05 6.29 -2.58
C ILE A 82 12.90 5.34 -2.91
N ALA A 83 13.20 4.09 -3.30
CA ALA A 83 12.17 3.09 -3.57
C ALA A 83 11.30 2.80 -2.32
N ALA A 84 11.92 2.67 -1.16
CA ALA A 84 11.22 2.47 0.11
C ALA A 84 10.35 3.68 0.48
N GLU A 85 10.82 4.91 0.24
CA GLU A 85 10.03 6.12 0.49
C GLU A 85 8.83 6.23 -0.46
N MET A 86 8.98 5.83 -1.72
CA MET A 86 7.87 5.75 -2.66
C MET A 86 6.82 4.74 -2.17
N GLY A 87 7.27 3.54 -1.78
CA GLY A 87 6.40 2.53 -1.16
C GLY A 87 5.68 3.07 0.08
N ARG A 88 6.36 3.89 0.89
CA ARG A 88 5.80 4.50 2.10
C ARG A 88 4.71 5.53 1.79
N ILE A 89 4.87 6.34 0.74
CA ILE A 89 3.82 7.27 0.28
C ILE A 89 2.56 6.48 -0.09
N TYR A 90 2.70 5.42 -0.90
CA TYR A 90 1.53 4.61 -1.29
C TYR A 90 0.92 3.86 -0.09
N SER A 91 1.74 3.19 0.72
CA SER A 91 1.30 2.40 1.88
C SER A 91 0.64 3.23 2.97
N GLU A 92 1.35 4.23 3.49
CA GLU A 92 0.92 4.98 4.67
C GLU A 92 0.04 6.15 4.27
N LYS A 93 0.52 7.02 3.38
CA LYS A 93 -0.19 8.27 3.08
C LYS A 93 -1.44 8.03 2.24
N LEU A 94 -1.34 7.27 1.16
CA LEU A 94 -2.48 6.97 0.31
C LEU A 94 -3.31 5.78 0.80
N GLY A 95 -2.67 4.77 1.38
CA GLY A 95 -3.33 3.52 1.75
C GLY A 95 -3.98 3.48 3.12
N ARG A 96 -3.42 4.16 4.14
CA ARG A 96 -3.84 3.99 5.55
C ARG A 96 -3.98 5.28 6.36
N SER A 97 -3.82 6.45 5.75
CA SER A 97 -4.10 7.72 6.41
C SER A 97 -5.60 7.88 6.72
N GLN A 98 -5.94 8.87 7.54
CA GLN A 98 -7.34 9.21 7.83
C GLN A 98 -8.16 9.47 6.57
N GLU A 99 -7.53 9.99 5.51
CA GLU A 99 -8.21 10.28 4.24
C GLU A 99 -8.02 9.18 3.18
N ALA A 100 -7.53 8.00 3.59
CA ALA A 100 -7.14 6.94 2.68
C ALA A 100 -8.29 6.41 1.84
N GLU A 101 -9.53 6.39 2.32
CA GLU A 101 -10.66 5.94 1.49
C GLU A 101 -10.78 6.77 0.20
N TYR A 102 -10.70 8.10 0.33
CA TYR A 102 -10.70 9.01 -0.81
C TYR A 102 -9.47 8.76 -1.69
N TYR A 103 -8.28 8.66 -1.10
CA TYR A 103 -7.04 8.47 -1.87
C TYR A 103 -6.97 7.12 -2.60
N ARG A 104 -7.39 6.01 -1.98
CA ARG A 104 -7.46 4.68 -2.61
C ARG A 104 -8.38 4.71 -3.83
N ARG A 105 -9.55 5.35 -3.69
CA ARG A 105 -10.49 5.53 -4.81
C ARG A 105 -9.84 6.30 -5.95
N ARG A 106 -9.19 7.43 -5.67
CA ARG A 106 -8.50 8.24 -6.68
C ARG A 106 -7.40 7.47 -7.40
N VAL A 107 -6.60 6.69 -6.66
CA VAL A 107 -5.55 5.83 -7.24
C VAL A 107 -6.15 4.75 -8.14
N SER A 108 -7.22 4.08 -7.69
CA SER A 108 -7.91 3.07 -8.48
C SER A 108 -8.51 3.66 -9.76
N GLU A 109 -9.16 4.82 -9.69
CA GLU A 109 -9.69 5.54 -10.84
C GLU A 109 -8.61 5.95 -11.86
N GLU A 110 -7.47 6.44 -11.37
CA GLU A 110 -6.40 6.98 -12.22
C GLU A 110 -5.53 5.89 -12.86
N PHE A 111 -5.25 4.82 -12.11
CA PHE A 111 -4.28 3.81 -12.53
C PHE A 111 -4.88 2.43 -12.79
N GLY A 112 -6.14 2.18 -12.39
CA GLY A 112 -6.78 0.86 -12.51
C GLY A 112 -6.14 -0.21 -11.63
N ARG A 113 -5.47 0.18 -10.53
CA ARG A 113 -4.70 -0.74 -9.66
C ARG A 113 -4.87 -0.38 -8.19
N SER A 114 -4.75 -1.40 -7.34
CA SER A 114 -4.68 -1.26 -5.89
C SER A 114 -3.50 -0.40 -5.45
N VAL A 115 -3.74 0.52 -4.51
CA VAL A 115 -2.67 1.30 -3.86
C VAL A 115 -1.66 0.40 -3.15
N PHE A 116 -2.12 -0.71 -2.57
CA PHE A 116 -1.31 -1.60 -1.76
C PHE A 116 -0.45 -2.50 -2.64
N LEU A 117 -0.96 -2.89 -3.81
CA LEU A 117 -0.15 -3.56 -4.83
C LEU A 117 0.98 -2.66 -5.33
N VAL A 118 0.68 -1.39 -5.61
CA VAL A 118 1.72 -0.42 -6.02
C VAL A 118 2.74 -0.20 -4.89
N ALA A 119 2.29 -0.10 -3.64
CA ALA A 119 3.19 0.00 -2.49
C ALA A 119 4.09 -1.24 -2.35
N TYR A 120 3.54 -2.45 -2.51
CA TYR A 120 4.29 -3.70 -2.51
C TYR A 120 5.38 -3.69 -3.58
N GLU A 121 5.06 -3.32 -4.82
CA GLU A 121 6.02 -3.29 -5.93
C GLU A 121 7.22 -2.36 -5.65
N TRP A 122 6.96 -1.20 -5.05
CA TRP A 122 8.03 -0.27 -4.65
C TRP A 122 8.87 -0.80 -3.49
N TYR A 123 8.26 -1.44 -2.49
CA TYR A 123 9.00 -2.07 -1.41
C TYR A 123 9.78 -3.30 -1.89
N ASP A 124 9.25 -4.11 -2.79
CA ASP A 124 9.98 -5.23 -3.40
C ASP A 124 11.18 -4.72 -4.22
N LEU A 125 11.00 -3.63 -5.00
CA LEU A 125 12.12 -2.96 -5.65
C LEU A 125 13.16 -2.50 -4.62
N ALA A 126 12.73 -1.93 -3.49
CA ALA A 126 13.63 -1.53 -2.42
C ALA A 126 14.40 -2.73 -1.81
N ARG A 127 13.74 -3.88 -1.60
CA ARG A 127 14.40 -5.13 -1.18
C ARG A 127 15.48 -5.53 -2.18
N ARG A 128 15.14 -5.63 -3.46
CA ARG A 128 16.07 -6.03 -4.53
C ARG A 128 17.26 -5.07 -4.66
N LEU A 129 17.01 -3.76 -4.60
CA LEU A 129 18.07 -2.75 -4.63
C LEU A 129 18.97 -2.84 -3.39
N ASN A 130 18.39 -3.08 -2.21
CA ASN A 130 19.17 -3.19 -0.99
C ASN A 130 20.00 -4.48 -0.95
N ASP A 131 19.44 -5.63 -1.36
CA ASP A 131 20.18 -6.89 -1.49
C ASP A 131 21.39 -6.75 -2.43
N ARG A 132 21.24 -5.94 -3.50
CA ARG A 132 22.29 -5.76 -4.49
C ARG A 132 23.32 -4.69 -4.14
N TYR A 133 22.90 -3.58 -3.54
CA TYR A 133 23.73 -2.38 -3.40
C TYR A 133 23.90 -1.90 -1.95
N ASN A 134 23.21 -2.52 -0.99
CA ASN A 134 23.21 -2.10 0.42
C ASN A 134 22.91 -0.60 0.60
N SER A 135 21.92 -0.10 -0.13
CA SER A 135 21.68 1.33 -0.36
C SER A 135 20.48 1.91 0.41
N LEU A 136 19.97 1.20 1.42
CA LEU A 136 18.87 1.68 2.27
C LEU A 136 19.28 2.89 3.13
N GLY A 137 20.57 3.01 3.44
CA GLY A 137 21.12 4.09 4.27
C GLY A 137 20.92 3.85 5.77
N ARG A 138 21.28 4.86 6.58
CA ARG A 138 21.10 4.83 8.04
C ARG A 138 19.68 5.28 8.40
N GLY A 139 19.05 4.62 9.37
CA GLY A 139 17.78 5.04 9.97
C GLY A 139 16.58 4.12 9.70
N LEU A 140 16.60 3.33 8.61
CA LEU A 140 15.60 2.30 8.34
C LEU A 140 16.26 0.92 8.39
N GLY A 141 15.84 0.07 9.33
CA GLY A 141 16.37 -1.28 9.45
C GLY A 141 15.94 -2.17 8.29
N LYS A 142 16.84 -3.03 7.80
CA LYS A 142 16.57 -3.97 6.69
C LYS A 142 15.29 -4.78 6.95
N SER A 143 15.21 -5.48 8.09
CA SER A 143 14.03 -6.28 8.45
C SER A 143 12.73 -5.47 8.53
N VAL A 144 12.80 -4.23 9.02
CA VAL A 144 11.65 -3.32 9.07
C VAL A 144 11.17 -2.97 7.66
N MET A 145 12.07 -2.61 6.76
CA MET A 145 11.72 -2.30 5.37
C MET A 145 11.18 -3.54 4.65
N TYR A 146 11.81 -4.70 4.80
CA TYR A 146 11.39 -5.91 4.11
C TYR A 146 10.00 -6.33 4.58
N ARG A 147 9.70 -6.19 5.87
CA ARG A 147 8.36 -6.43 6.40
C ARG A 147 7.29 -5.53 5.76
N GLN A 148 7.62 -4.30 5.35
CA GLN A 148 6.62 -3.41 4.75
C GLN A 148 6.07 -3.93 3.44
N ALA A 149 6.86 -4.62 2.61
CA ALA A 149 6.31 -5.28 1.42
C ALA A 149 5.34 -6.39 1.83
N CYS A 150 5.69 -7.27 2.79
CA CYS A 150 4.78 -8.33 3.25
C CYS A 150 3.44 -7.75 3.74
N HIS A 151 3.49 -6.67 4.54
CA HIS A 151 2.28 -5.99 5.01
C HIS A 151 1.44 -5.43 3.86
N ASN A 152 2.05 -4.79 2.86
CA ASN A 152 1.29 -4.25 1.73
C ASN A 152 0.66 -5.35 0.89
N LEU A 153 1.30 -6.50 0.78
CA LEU A 153 0.68 -7.65 0.13
C LEU A 153 -0.49 -8.23 0.95
N THR A 154 -0.39 -8.24 2.27
CA THR A 154 -1.52 -8.55 3.17
C THR A 154 -2.65 -7.53 3.02
N TYR A 155 -2.35 -6.23 2.93
CA TYR A 155 -3.37 -5.20 2.72
C TYR A 155 -4.05 -5.35 1.35
N TYR A 156 -3.29 -5.70 0.31
CA TYR A 156 -3.87 -6.06 -1.00
C TYR A 156 -4.82 -7.26 -0.88
N ALA A 157 -4.42 -8.31 -0.15
CA ALA A 157 -5.29 -9.47 0.07
C ALA A 157 -6.57 -9.11 0.85
N LYS A 158 -6.48 -8.23 1.85
CA LYS A 158 -7.64 -7.68 2.56
C LYS A 158 -8.57 -6.91 1.61
N GLU A 159 -8.03 -6.10 0.70
CA GLU A 159 -8.80 -5.37 -0.30
C GLU A 159 -9.54 -6.31 -1.27
N GLN A 160 -8.88 -7.36 -1.77
CA GLN A 160 -9.54 -8.38 -2.61
C GLN A 160 -10.66 -9.10 -1.84
N THR A 161 -10.45 -9.35 -0.55
CA THR A 161 -11.47 -9.95 0.33
C THR A 161 -12.66 -9.01 0.53
N GLN A 162 -12.45 -7.68 0.58
CA GLN A 162 -13.53 -6.71 0.63
C GLN A 162 -14.33 -6.61 -0.67
N GLU A 163 -13.66 -6.69 -1.83
CA GLU A 163 -14.34 -6.74 -3.13
C GLU A 163 -15.23 -7.97 -3.26
N MET A 164 -14.72 -9.13 -2.81
CA MET A 164 -15.50 -10.36 -2.69
C MET A 164 -16.74 -10.18 -1.80
N TYR A 165 -16.55 -9.62 -0.61
CA TYR A 165 -17.65 -9.36 0.33
C TYR A 165 -18.71 -8.43 -0.29
N GLY A 166 -18.30 -7.37 -1.00
CA GLY A 166 -19.20 -6.44 -1.68
C GLY A 166 -20.05 -7.12 -2.75
N ALA A 167 -19.46 -7.95 -3.60
CA ALA A 167 -20.19 -8.68 -4.64
C ALA A 167 -21.20 -9.68 -4.05
N PHE A 168 -20.84 -10.36 -2.95
CA PHE A 168 -21.78 -11.24 -2.24
C PHE A 168 -22.91 -10.45 -1.55
N ALA A 169 -22.62 -9.28 -1.00
CA ALA A 169 -23.65 -8.39 -0.46
C ALA A 169 -24.67 -8.00 -1.54
N GLU A 170 -24.19 -7.56 -2.71
CA GLU A 170 -25.04 -7.22 -3.86
C GLU A 170 -25.93 -8.40 -4.30
N SER A 171 -25.38 -9.62 -4.28
CA SER A 171 -26.13 -10.84 -4.57
C SER A 171 -27.27 -11.09 -3.58
N VAL A 172 -26.99 -11.00 -2.27
CA VAL A 172 -27.99 -11.19 -1.21
C VAL A 172 -29.08 -10.11 -1.27
N GLU A 173 -28.70 -8.85 -1.50
CA GLU A 173 -29.61 -7.73 -1.66
C GLU A 173 -30.52 -7.90 -2.89
N ALA A 174 -29.96 -8.25 -4.05
CA ALA A 174 -30.72 -8.50 -5.27
C ALA A 174 -31.72 -9.65 -5.09
N ARG A 175 -31.31 -10.74 -4.42
CA ARG A 175 -32.17 -11.88 -4.11
C ARG A 175 -33.33 -11.48 -3.21
N THR A 176 -33.05 -10.68 -2.17
CA THR A 176 -34.08 -10.17 -1.25
C THR A 176 -35.09 -9.25 -1.96
N ALA A 177 -34.63 -8.51 -2.99
CA ALA A 177 -35.47 -7.68 -3.84
C ALA A 177 -36.22 -8.44 -4.95
N GLY A 178 -36.10 -9.77 -5.03
CA GLY A 178 -36.73 -10.58 -6.08
C GLY A 178 -36.09 -10.44 -7.47
N ARG A 179 -34.87 -9.90 -7.55
CA ARG A 179 -34.11 -9.74 -8.80
C ARG A 179 -33.16 -10.92 -9.03
N ASP A 180 -33.73 -12.09 -9.28
CA ASP A 180 -32.98 -13.36 -9.32
C ASP A 180 -31.84 -13.39 -10.36
N ALA A 181 -32.03 -12.78 -11.54
CA ALA A 181 -30.99 -12.73 -12.57
C ALA A 181 -29.79 -11.88 -12.11
N ASP A 182 -30.05 -10.73 -11.50
CA ASP A 182 -29.01 -9.86 -10.96
C ASP A 182 -28.28 -10.52 -9.79
N ALA A 183 -29.02 -11.22 -8.92
CA ALA A 183 -28.46 -11.95 -7.79
C ALA A 183 -27.50 -13.05 -8.25
N ARG A 184 -27.89 -13.87 -9.21
CA ARG A 184 -27.01 -14.92 -9.76
C ARG A 184 -25.76 -14.34 -10.41
N LYS A 185 -25.90 -13.24 -11.15
CA LYS A 185 -24.76 -12.54 -11.76
C LYS A 185 -23.79 -12.00 -10.69
N ALA A 186 -24.31 -11.35 -9.65
CA ALA A 186 -23.49 -10.84 -8.55
C ALA A 186 -22.81 -11.97 -7.77
N PHE A 187 -23.49 -13.12 -7.59
CA PHE A 187 -22.88 -14.31 -7.00
C PHE A 187 -21.70 -14.84 -7.82
N GLU A 188 -21.84 -14.95 -9.14
CA GLU A 188 -20.74 -15.36 -10.02
C GLU A 188 -19.54 -14.41 -9.92
N VAL A 189 -19.79 -13.10 -9.87
CA VAL A 189 -18.75 -12.09 -9.63
C VAL A 189 -18.10 -12.31 -8.26
N GLY A 190 -18.90 -12.56 -7.21
CA GLY A 190 -18.39 -12.84 -5.87
C GLY A 190 -17.53 -14.10 -5.81
N CYS A 191 -17.88 -15.17 -6.52
CA CYS A 191 -17.05 -16.37 -6.63
C CYS A 191 -15.71 -16.08 -7.33
N ALA A 192 -15.71 -15.31 -8.41
CA ALA A 192 -14.46 -14.90 -9.07
C ALA A 192 -13.58 -14.06 -8.13
N LYS A 193 -14.18 -13.13 -7.38
CA LYS A 193 -13.47 -12.31 -6.38
C LYS A 193 -12.98 -13.11 -5.18
N LEU A 194 -13.69 -14.18 -4.81
CA LEU A 194 -13.23 -15.14 -3.80
C LEU A 194 -11.97 -15.87 -4.28
N ASP A 195 -11.92 -16.28 -5.54
CA ASP A 195 -10.73 -16.89 -6.14
C ASP A 195 -9.55 -15.89 -6.16
N ASP A 196 -9.80 -14.62 -6.51
CA ASP A 196 -8.80 -13.54 -6.43
C ASP A 196 -8.27 -13.32 -5.01
N ALA A 197 -9.17 -13.29 -4.01
CA ALA A 197 -8.81 -13.13 -2.60
C ALA A 197 -7.97 -14.32 -2.09
N ILE A 198 -8.34 -15.55 -2.44
CA ILE A 198 -7.56 -16.76 -2.12
C ILE A 198 -6.15 -16.66 -2.72
N ASN A 199 -6.03 -16.25 -3.98
CA ASN A 199 -4.74 -16.09 -4.63
C ASN A 199 -3.88 -15.01 -3.94
N ALA A 200 -4.48 -13.88 -3.59
CA ALA A 200 -3.78 -12.80 -2.89
C ALA A 200 -3.30 -13.21 -1.50
N TRP A 201 -4.12 -13.92 -0.71
CA TRP A 201 -3.71 -14.43 0.61
C TRP A 201 -2.63 -15.51 0.52
N ASN A 202 -2.70 -16.40 -0.46
CA ASN A 202 -1.64 -17.38 -0.71
C ASN A 202 -0.32 -16.68 -1.10
N TRP A 203 -0.39 -15.61 -1.89
CA TRP A 203 0.79 -14.82 -2.24
C TRP A 203 1.37 -14.12 -1.00
N ALA A 204 0.52 -13.48 -0.19
CA ALA A 204 0.94 -12.86 1.07
C ALA A 204 1.63 -13.87 2.00
N TRP A 205 1.03 -15.05 2.18
CA TRP A 205 1.61 -16.12 2.99
C TRP A 205 3.01 -16.53 2.50
N ARG A 206 3.17 -16.76 1.20
CA ARG A 206 4.46 -17.11 0.60
C ARG A 206 5.51 -16.04 0.85
N ASP A 207 5.17 -14.76 0.63
CA ASP A 207 6.10 -13.64 0.86
C ASP A 207 6.52 -13.54 2.34
N TRP A 208 5.57 -13.71 3.28
CA TRP A 208 5.89 -13.78 4.71
C TRP A 208 6.79 -14.98 5.05
N HIS A 209 6.51 -16.15 4.46
CA HIS A 209 7.27 -17.37 4.70
C HIS A 209 8.72 -17.25 4.18
N ASP A 210 8.89 -16.78 2.94
CA ASP A 210 10.19 -16.63 2.32
C ASP A 210 11.08 -15.65 3.11
N GLU A 211 10.50 -14.55 3.58
CA GLU A 211 11.21 -13.57 4.41
C GLU A 211 11.48 -14.08 5.84
N THR A 212 10.62 -14.93 6.40
CA THR A 212 10.90 -15.64 7.66
C THR A 212 12.16 -16.51 7.50
N VAL A 213 12.20 -17.34 6.46
CA VAL A 213 13.33 -18.23 6.18
C VAL A 213 14.61 -17.45 5.90
N ARG A 214 14.51 -16.31 5.20
CA ARG A 214 15.65 -15.41 4.98
C ARG A 214 16.23 -14.91 6.29
N PHE A 215 15.41 -14.30 7.14
CA PHE A 215 15.90 -13.66 8.36
C PHE A 215 16.31 -14.66 9.44
N GLU A 216 15.81 -15.91 9.41
CA GLU A 216 16.38 -17.04 10.16
C GLU A 216 17.83 -17.31 9.76
N LYS A 217 18.12 -17.37 8.45
CA LYS A 217 19.48 -17.60 7.93
C LYS A 217 20.43 -16.43 8.17
N GLU A 218 19.90 -15.21 8.21
CA GLU A 218 20.67 -14.00 8.57
C GLU A 218 20.87 -13.85 10.09
N GLU A 219 20.49 -14.87 10.89
CA GLU A 219 20.61 -14.92 12.35
C GLU A 219 19.96 -13.72 13.06
N ILE A 220 18.91 -13.13 12.44
CA ILE A 220 18.11 -12.10 13.10
C ILE A 220 17.22 -12.77 14.14
N MET A 221 17.63 -12.72 15.40
CA MET A 221 16.88 -13.29 16.52
C MET A 221 15.95 -12.27 17.18
N GLY A 222 14.89 -12.78 17.84
CA GLY A 222 14.00 -12.01 18.71
C GLY A 222 12.73 -11.50 18.03
N LEU A 223 12.22 -10.36 18.53
CA LEU A 223 10.90 -9.82 18.20
C LEU A 223 10.61 -9.69 16.69
N GLN A 224 11.61 -9.37 15.88
CA GLN A 224 11.40 -9.20 14.43
C GLN A 224 10.96 -10.51 13.77
N LEU A 225 11.60 -11.64 14.10
CA LEU A 225 11.30 -12.92 13.51
C LEU A 225 9.94 -13.47 13.98
N GLU A 226 9.58 -13.23 15.23
CA GLU A 226 8.25 -13.55 15.76
C GLU A 226 7.14 -12.81 15.00
N ILE A 227 7.37 -11.54 14.64
CA ILE A 227 6.42 -10.77 13.82
C ILE A 227 6.23 -11.43 12.45
N PHE A 228 7.30 -11.83 11.76
CA PHE A 228 7.20 -12.51 10.46
C PHE A 228 6.42 -13.82 10.56
N ARG A 229 6.75 -14.66 11.55
CA ARG A 229 6.05 -15.94 11.76
C ARG A 229 4.57 -15.75 12.09
N ARG A 230 4.24 -14.77 12.94
CA ARG A 230 2.86 -14.48 13.34
C ARG A 230 2.02 -14.09 12.12
N PHE A 231 2.43 -13.05 11.39
CA PHE A 231 1.67 -12.58 10.23
C PHE A 231 1.66 -13.59 9.08
N GLY A 232 2.73 -14.36 8.89
CA GLY A 232 2.74 -15.47 7.94
C GLY A 232 1.73 -16.56 8.30
N SER A 233 1.60 -16.90 9.59
CA SER A 233 0.62 -17.87 10.06
C SER A 233 -0.83 -17.37 9.92
N GLU A 234 -1.07 -16.09 10.24
CA GLU A 234 -2.37 -15.45 10.02
C GLU A 234 -2.76 -15.49 8.54
N ALA A 235 -1.84 -15.11 7.63
CA ALA A 235 -2.10 -15.15 6.19
C ALA A 235 -2.39 -16.56 5.67
N ALA A 236 -1.66 -17.57 6.16
CA ALA A 236 -1.90 -18.97 5.81
C ALA A 236 -3.28 -19.44 6.27
N GLU A 237 -3.67 -19.07 7.50
CA GLU A 237 -4.96 -19.44 8.07
C GLU A 237 -6.12 -18.79 7.30
N THR A 238 -6.03 -17.49 7.00
CA THR A 238 -7.05 -16.82 6.19
C THR A 238 -7.17 -17.43 4.79
N ALA A 239 -6.05 -17.76 4.15
CA ALA A 239 -6.07 -18.45 2.85
C ALA A 239 -6.82 -19.80 2.93
N ARG A 240 -6.56 -20.61 3.97
CA ARG A 240 -7.25 -21.87 4.20
C ARG A 240 -8.75 -21.69 4.44
N GLN A 241 -9.14 -20.71 5.24
CA GLN A 241 -10.54 -20.41 5.52
C GLN A 241 -11.30 -20.01 4.26
N LEU A 242 -10.72 -19.15 3.42
CA LEU A 242 -11.33 -18.76 2.15
C LEU A 242 -11.40 -19.93 1.15
N GLN A 243 -10.38 -20.79 1.11
CA GLN A 243 -10.41 -22.02 0.30
C GLN A 243 -11.50 -22.99 0.77
N ALA A 244 -11.65 -23.16 2.08
CA ALA A 244 -12.73 -23.94 2.66
C ALA A 244 -14.08 -23.35 2.26
N LEU A 245 -14.28 -22.04 2.45
CA LEU A 245 -15.47 -21.30 2.00
C LEU A 245 -15.78 -21.59 0.52
N ARG A 246 -14.79 -21.40 -0.35
CA ARG A 246 -14.94 -21.59 -1.80
C ARG A 246 -15.39 -23.00 -2.19
N ALA A 247 -15.02 -24.02 -1.42
CA ALA A 247 -15.34 -25.41 -1.70
C ALA A 247 -16.80 -25.80 -1.38
N HIS A 248 -17.47 -25.07 -0.47
CA HIS A 248 -18.84 -25.39 -0.04
C HIS A 248 -19.87 -24.27 -0.31
N LEU A 249 -19.42 -23.08 -0.72
CA LEU A 249 -20.30 -21.97 -1.03
C LEU A 249 -21.11 -22.25 -2.30
N THR A 250 -22.42 -22.11 -2.20
CA THR A 250 -23.38 -22.19 -3.31
C THR A 250 -24.25 -20.94 -3.33
N TYR A 251 -24.99 -20.73 -4.43
CA TYR A 251 -25.93 -19.62 -4.50
C TYR A 251 -27.03 -19.75 -3.44
N GLU A 252 -27.44 -20.99 -3.16
CA GLU A 252 -28.53 -21.33 -2.25
C GLU A 252 -28.17 -21.00 -0.81
N ASN A 253 -26.98 -21.38 -0.34
CA ASN A 253 -26.52 -21.18 1.05
C ASN A 253 -25.87 -19.81 1.30
N LEU A 254 -25.56 -19.03 0.25
CA LEU A 254 -24.94 -17.71 0.38
C LEU A 254 -25.59 -16.81 1.45
N PRO A 255 -26.93 -16.65 1.55
CA PRO A 255 -27.51 -15.74 2.53
C PRO A 255 -27.20 -16.12 3.99
N GLU A 256 -27.12 -17.41 4.29
CA GLU A 256 -26.77 -17.91 5.63
C GLU A 256 -25.27 -17.73 5.86
N THR A 257 -24.44 -18.19 4.93
CA THR A 257 -22.97 -18.08 5.03
C THR A 257 -22.51 -16.63 5.13
N PHE A 258 -23.16 -15.70 4.43
CA PHE A 258 -22.81 -14.28 4.43
C PHE A 258 -23.02 -13.61 5.80
N GLN A 259 -23.98 -14.08 6.61
CA GLN A 259 -24.19 -13.56 7.97
C GLN A 259 -23.03 -13.91 8.91
N GLU A 260 -22.34 -15.01 8.64
CA GLU A 260 -21.17 -15.47 9.40
C GLU A 260 -19.86 -14.86 8.89
N MET A 261 -19.86 -14.22 7.71
CA MET A 261 -18.68 -13.58 7.14
C MET A 261 -18.37 -12.25 7.84
N THR A 262 -17.14 -12.12 8.32
CA THR A 262 -16.62 -10.85 8.83
C THR A 262 -16.02 -10.01 7.71
N ARG A 263 -16.44 -8.75 7.59
CA ARG A 263 -15.82 -7.80 6.67
C ARG A 263 -14.37 -7.51 7.13
N PRO A 264 -13.36 -7.62 6.26
CA PRO A 264 -11.97 -7.32 6.64
C PRO A 264 -11.79 -5.84 6.99
N GLU A 265 -11.05 -5.55 8.06
CA GLU A 265 -10.65 -4.18 8.44
C GLU A 265 -9.16 -3.92 8.14
N PHE A 266 -8.83 -2.67 7.79
CA PHE A 266 -7.48 -2.20 7.53
C PHE A 266 -6.85 -1.58 8.77
N ASP A 267 -6.77 -2.35 9.86
CA ASP A 267 -6.00 -1.99 11.05
C ASP A 267 -4.50 -2.29 10.85
#